data_AF-A0A510KU53-F1
#
_entry.id   AF-A0A510KU53-F1
#
_cell.length_a   1.000
_cell.length_b   1.000
_cell.length_c   1.000
_cell.angle_alpha   90.00
_cell.angle_beta   90.00
_cell.angle_gamma   90.00
#
_symmetry.space_group_name_H-M   'P 1'
#
loop_
_entity.id
_entity.type
_entity.pdbx_description
1 polymer ?
#
loop_
_entity_poly.entity_id
_entity_poly.type
_entity_poly.pdbx_seq_one_letter_code
_entity_poly.pdbx_strand_id
1 'polypeptide(L)'
;MNRNRLTKILLLIVIVLFGLGKMYFGRNSNKIKNDFSKGFVAQDEKSSKFAKWENNKKNENKKNSAEKQYKSAEKLENKKYKIDYEHVIGGDENSQGKVTGGHSLLRGDVRIVKKIGSPAKNGVYRASIEVKKKDGTWQAKTSNGGVNTMFPENWDEARIIDEINSAWENRKDLKGRDSNMWQGISKSGVLIRGYKSPRITAYPVYENR
;
A
#
# COMPACT_ATOMS: atom_id res chain seq x y z
N MET A 1 2.55 -44.66 -14.28
CA MET A 1 2.71 -45.39 -13.01
C MET A 1 2.98 -44.39 -11.87
N ASN A 2 1.97 -44.20 -11.01
CA ASN A 2 1.95 -43.61 -9.65
C ASN A 2 2.97 -42.53 -9.21
N ARG A 3 2.51 -41.26 -9.18
CA ARG A 3 3.00 -40.21 -8.26
C ARG A 3 1.97 -39.97 -7.13
N ASN A 4 1.81 -40.92 -6.21
CA ASN A 4 0.81 -40.86 -5.12
C ASN A 4 1.32 -41.53 -3.82
N ARG A 5 2.34 -40.93 -3.16
CA ARG A 5 2.88 -41.42 -1.88
C ARG A 5 3.17 -40.33 -0.83
N LEU A 6 2.46 -39.20 -0.87
CA LEU A 6 2.60 -38.11 0.15
C LEU A 6 1.29 -37.66 0.81
N THR A 7 0.16 -38.32 0.52
CA THR A 7 -1.18 -37.93 1.02
C THR A 7 -1.88 -39.04 1.81
N LYS A 8 -1.12 -40.01 2.36
CA LYS A 8 -1.66 -41.17 3.10
C LYS A 8 -1.11 -41.36 4.53
N ILE A 9 -0.57 -40.31 5.15
CA ILE A 9 -0.43 -40.26 6.62
C ILE A 9 -1.65 -39.49 7.16
N LEU A 10 -2.79 -40.16 7.04
CA LEU A 10 -4.08 -39.70 7.52
C LEU A 10 -4.21 -40.14 8.98
N LEU A 11 -4.57 -39.21 9.87
CA LEU A 11 -5.58 -39.36 10.91
C LEU A 11 -5.83 -40.81 11.41
N LEU A 12 -5.20 -41.24 12.51
CA LEU A 12 -5.69 -42.32 13.39
C LEU A 12 -4.77 -42.48 14.62
N ILE A 13 -5.21 -41.95 15.76
CA ILE A 13 -5.15 -42.51 17.14
C ILE A 13 -5.55 -41.35 18.07
N VAL A 14 -6.85 -41.31 18.34
CA VAL A 14 -7.45 -40.63 19.49
C VAL A 14 -8.00 -41.75 20.36
N ILE A 15 -8.02 -41.55 21.69
CA ILE A 15 -8.48 -42.51 22.72
C ILE A 15 -7.47 -43.63 23.07
N VAL A 16 -6.70 -43.39 24.13
CA VAL A 16 -6.60 -44.35 25.25
C VAL A 16 -6.92 -43.60 26.54
N LEU A 17 -8.10 -43.84 27.09
CA LEU A 17 -8.52 -43.41 28.43
C LEU A 17 -8.19 -44.54 29.41
N PHE A 18 -7.22 -44.36 30.33
CA PHE A 18 -7.02 -45.13 31.58
C PHE A 18 -5.88 -44.44 32.35
N GLY A 19 -5.91 -44.22 33.67
CA GLY A 19 -6.95 -44.48 34.67
C GLY A 19 -6.60 -43.80 36.01
N LEU A 20 -7.50 -43.88 36.99
CA LEU A 20 -7.34 -43.21 38.29
C LEU A 20 -6.23 -43.84 39.16
N GLY A 21 -5.51 -43.03 39.97
CA GLY A 21 -4.52 -43.51 40.94
C GLY A 21 -4.24 -42.49 42.05
N LYS A 22 -4.51 -42.86 43.31
CA LYS A 22 -4.47 -41.97 44.49
C LYS A 22 -3.06 -41.67 45.01
N MET A 23 -2.98 -40.54 45.73
CA MET A 23 -2.12 -40.22 46.88
C MET A 23 -1.36 -41.40 47.51
N TYR A 24 -0.10 -41.15 47.91
CA TYR A 24 0.36 -41.49 49.27
C TYR A 24 1.29 -40.40 49.85
N PHE A 25 1.36 -40.36 51.17
CA PHE A 25 1.82 -39.24 52.01
C PHE A 25 3.28 -39.39 52.47
N GLY A 26 3.98 -38.28 52.68
CA GLY A 26 5.26 -38.23 53.40
C GLY A 26 5.27 -37.14 54.48
N ARG A 27 5.32 -37.55 55.76
CA ARG A 27 5.61 -36.71 56.95
C ARG A 27 7.13 -36.44 57.04
N ASN A 28 7.67 -35.47 57.77
CA ASN A 28 7.18 -34.47 58.75
C ASN A 28 8.20 -33.28 58.72
N SER A 29 8.09 -32.10 59.34
CA SER A 29 7.02 -31.30 59.98
C SER A 29 7.66 -29.99 60.51
N ASN A 30 6.92 -28.88 60.68
CA ASN A 30 7.15 -27.93 61.79
C ASN A 30 5.94 -27.03 62.05
N LYS A 31 5.77 -26.64 63.32
CA LYS A 31 4.55 -26.07 63.91
C LYS A 31 4.83 -24.65 64.41
N ILE A 32 4.00 -23.68 64.02
CA ILE A 32 3.64 -22.49 64.81
C ILE A 32 2.26 -22.03 64.32
N LYS A 33 1.40 -21.63 65.26
CA LYS A 33 0.08 -21.04 65.01
C LYS A 33 0.20 -19.52 64.97
N ASN A 34 -0.71 -18.82 64.29
CA ASN A 34 -1.70 -17.96 64.95
C ASN A 34 -2.63 -17.28 63.93
N ASP A 35 -3.88 -17.09 64.35
CA ASP A 35 -4.90 -16.29 63.65
C ASP A 35 -4.50 -14.81 63.58
N PHE A 36 -4.74 -14.18 62.42
CA PHE A 36 -5.41 -12.88 62.41
C PHE A 36 -6.11 -12.60 61.08
N SER A 37 -7.27 -11.96 61.16
CA SER A 37 -8.05 -11.50 60.00
C SER A 37 -7.63 -10.10 59.53
N LYS A 38 -8.09 -9.72 58.33
CA LYS A 38 -7.91 -8.42 57.61
C LYS A 38 -6.60 -8.28 56.81
N GLY A 39 -6.76 -8.11 55.50
CA GLY A 39 -5.63 -7.88 54.58
C GLY A 39 -5.98 -7.93 53.08
N PHE A 40 -7.09 -7.33 52.63
CA PHE A 40 -7.28 -7.06 51.20
C PHE A 40 -6.27 -5.98 50.74
N VAL A 41 -5.13 -6.32 50.15
CA VAL A 41 -4.40 -5.56 49.09
C VAL A 41 -3.33 -6.48 48.49
N ALA A 42 -3.56 -7.08 47.30
CA ALA A 42 -2.49 -7.64 46.42
C ALA A 42 -3.02 -8.17 45.06
N GLN A 43 -3.90 -7.45 44.35
CA GLN A 43 -4.42 -7.95 43.05
C GLN A 43 -4.47 -6.92 41.90
N ASP A 44 -4.11 -5.66 42.15
CA ASP A 44 -4.30 -4.55 41.19
C ASP A 44 -3.18 -4.35 40.15
N GLU A 45 -1.96 -4.84 40.40
CA GLU A 45 -0.82 -4.59 39.49
C GLU A 45 -0.93 -5.31 38.15
N LYS A 46 -1.47 -6.53 38.11
CA LYS A 46 -1.61 -7.29 36.86
C LYS A 46 -2.84 -6.85 36.08
N SER A 47 -3.98 -6.65 36.75
CA SER A 47 -5.22 -6.16 36.14
C SER A 47 -5.03 -4.78 35.50
N SER A 48 -4.38 -3.84 36.19
CA SER A 48 -4.09 -2.51 35.65
C SER A 48 -3.14 -2.53 34.44
N LYS A 49 -2.12 -3.41 34.42
CA LYS A 49 -1.22 -3.58 33.27
C LYS A 49 -1.97 -4.15 32.05
N PHE A 50 -2.82 -5.17 32.22
CA PHE A 50 -3.66 -5.68 31.12
C PHE A 50 -4.70 -4.67 30.64
N ALA A 51 -5.36 -3.93 31.54
CA ALA A 51 -6.29 -2.87 31.17
C ALA A 51 -5.59 -1.73 30.40
N LYS A 52 -4.37 -1.35 30.81
CA LYS A 52 -3.56 -0.32 30.12
C LYS A 52 -3.13 -0.78 28.72
N TRP A 53 -2.76 -2.05 28.57
CA TRP A 53 -2.43 -2.67 27.28
C TRP A 53 -3.63 -2.67 26.32
N GLU A 54 -4.79 -3.17 26.76
CA GLU A 54 -6.00 -3.21 25.92
C GLU A 54 -6.50 -1.81 25.56
N ASN A 55 -6.43 -0.85 26.48
CA ASN A 55 -6.76 0.55 26.18
C ASN A 55 -5.80 1.18 25.16
N ASN A 56 -4.49 0.93 25.24
CA ASN A 56 -3.53 1.38 24.22
C ASN A 56 -3.85 0.77 22.85
N LYS A 57 -4.04 -0.55 22.77
CA LYS A 57 -4.38 -1.26 21.53
C LYS A 57 -5.70 -0.78 20.92
N LYS A 58 -6.71 -0.50 21.75
CA LYS A 58 -8.01 0.06 21.32
C LYS A 58 -7.86 1.50 20.81
N ASN A 59 -7.01 2.31 21.45
CA ASN A 59 -6.71 3.68 21.02
C ASN A 59 -5.91 3.72 19.71
N GLU A 60 -4.92 2.85 19.53
CA GLU A 60 -4.18 2.69 18.27
C GLU A 60 -5.10 2.25 17.13
N ASN A 61 -5.92 1.22 17.35
CA ASN A 61 -6.91 0.78 16.35
C ASN A 61 -7.90 1.90 15.98
N LYS A 62 -8.33 2.73 16.94
CA LYS A 62 -9.25 3.85 16.69
C LYS A 62 -8.57 5.02 15.97
N LYS A 63 -7.28 5.28 16.23
CA LYS A 63 -6.47 6.23 15.46
C LYS A 63 -6.27 5.74 14.03
N ASN A 64 -5.87 4.48 13.84
CA ASN A 64 -5.68 3.86 12.53
C ASN A 64 -6.99 3.82 11.72
N SER A 65 -8.14 3.57 12.36
CA SER A 65 -9.43 3.61 11.65
C SER A 65 -9.80 5.03 11.23
N ALA A 66 -9.62 6.02 12.12
CA ALA A 66 -9.88 7.43 11.80
C ALA A 66 -8.96 7.93 10.68
N GLU A 67 -7.65 7.70 10.78
CA GLU A 67 -6.67 8.10 9.75
C GLU A 67 -6.95 7.42 8.40
N LYS A 68 -7.36 6.14 8.40
CA LYS A 68 -7.79 5.44 7.19
C LYS A 68 -9.09 6.01 6.61
N GLN A 69 -10.04 6.42 7.45
CA GLN A 69 -11.26 7.10 7.01
C GLN A 69 -10.96 8.48 6.42
N TYR A 70 -10.15 9.32 7.08
CA TYR A 70 -9.70 10.61 6.56
C TYR A 70 -8.99 10.46 5.21
N LYS A 71 -7.97 9.59 5.12
CA LYS A 71 -7.27 9.31 3.86
C LYS A 71 -8.19 8.77 2.76
N SER A 72 -9.25 8.04 3.10
CA SER A 72 -10.23 7.56 2.12
C SER A 72 -11.19 8.65 1.64
N ALA A 73 -11.58 9.58 2.52
CA ALA A 73 -12.42 10.73 2.17
C ALA A 73 -11.64 11.73 1.33
N GLU A 74 -10.43 12.10 1.76
CA GLU A 74 -9.49 12.95 1.02
C GLU A 74 -9.17 12.37 -0.37
N LYS A 75 -8.89 11.06 -0.46
CA LYS A 75 -8.68 10.37 -1.75
C LYS A 75 -9.92 10.39 -2.66
N LEU A 76 -11.14 10.42 -2.10
CA LEU A 76 -12.38 10.48 -2.86
C LEU A 76 -12.65 11.93 -3.34
N GLU A 77 -12.47 12.91 -2.48
CA GLU A 77 -12.58 14.35 -2.78
C GLU A 77 -11.56 14.77 -3.85
N ASN A 78 -10.32 14.30 -3.75
CA ASN A 78 -9.28 14.60 -4.71
C ASN A 78 -9.55 13.98 -6.10
N LYS A 79 -10.37 12.93 -6.26
CA LYS A 79 -10.69 12.33 -7.57
C LYS A 79 -11.83 13.05 -8.30
N LYS A 80 -11.70 14.37 -8.44
CA LYS A 80 -12.71 15.30 -9.00
C LYS A 80 -13.12 15.00 -10.45
N TYR A 81 -12.24 14.43 -11.25
CA TYR A 81 -12.46 14.18 -12.68
C TYR A 81 -12.42 12.69 -13.01
N LYS A 82 -12.98 12.30 -14.17
CA LYS A 82 -12.90 10.92 -14.72
C LYS A 82 -11.50 10.58 -15.27
N ILE A 83 -10.46 11.13 -14.65
CA ILE A 83 -9.06 10.82 -14.93
C ILE A 83 -8.73 9.48 -14.28
N ASP A 84 -7.92 8.71 -14.99
CA ASP A 84 -7.54 7.36 -14.63
C ASP A 84 -6.34 7.35 -13.68
N TYR A 85 -6.49 7.95 -12.50
CA TYR A 85 -5.38 8.16 -11.56
C TYR A 85 -4.67 6.86 -11.16
N GLU A 86 -5.35 5.71 -11.20
CA GLU A 86 -4.73 4.41 -10.90
C GLU A 86 -3.72 4.01 -11.99
N HIS A 87 -4.07 4.16 -13.28
CA HIS A 87 -3.14 4.01 -14.41
C HIS A 87 -2.04 5.07 -14.43
N VAL A 88 -2.32 6.28 -13.96
CA VAL A 88 -1.32 7.36 -13.96
C VAL A 88 -0.27 7.13 -12.89
N ILE A 89 -0.69 6.78 -11.67
CA ILE A 89 0.19 6.70 -10.50
C ILE A 89 0.83 5.32 -10.38
N GLY A 90 0.04 4.26 -10.47
CA GLY A 90 0.51 2.88 -10.65
C GLY A 90 0.67 2.55 -12.14
N GLY A 91 0.90 1.28 -12.46
CA GLY A 91 0.97 0.79 -13.84
C GLY A 91 -0.05 -0.31 -14.11
N ASP A 92 -0.49 -0.44 -15.36
CA ASP A 92 -1.45 -1.48 -15.76
C ASP A 92 -1.04 -2.15 -17.07
N GLU A 93 -1.89 -3.05 -17.57
CA GLU A 93 -1.65 -3.84 -18.78
C GLU A 93 -2.80 -3.62 -19.76
N ASN A 94 -2.47 -3.25 -21.00
CA ASN A 94 -3.46 -3.03 -22.06
C ASN A 94 -3.98 -4.36 -22.66
N SER A 95 -4.96 -4.27 -23.56
CA SER A 95 -5.56 -5.45 -24.22
C SER A 95 -4.60 -6.29 -25.07
N GLN A 96 -3.40 -5.79 -25.37
CA GLN A 96 -2.35 -6.49 -26.11
C GLN A 96 -1.29 -7.12 -25.17
N GLY A 97 -1.48 -7.09 -23.85
CA GLY A 97 -0.52 -7.61 -22.89
C GLY A 97 0.75 -6.76 -22.72
N LYS A 98 0.68 -5.46 -23.05
CA LYS A 98 1.77 -4.50 -22.87
C LYS A 98 1.50 -3.59 -21.68
N VAL A 99 2.51 -3.41 -20.84
CA VAL A 99 2.43 -2.49 -19.71
C VAL A 99 2.33 -1.02 -20.13
N THR A 100 1.45 -0.30 -19.45
CA THR A 100 1.13 1.11 -19.64
C THR A 100 1.05 1.85 -18.30
N GLY A 101 0.88 3.17 -18.33
CA GLY A 101 0.86 3.97 -17.10
C GLY A 101 2.21 4.07 -16.38
N GLY A 102 2.20 4.19 -15.07
CA GLY A 102 3.39 4.06 -14.22
C GLY A 102 4.25 5.31 -14.14
N HIS A 103 3.67 6.45 -13.80
CA HIS A 103 4.38 7.73 -13.67
C HIS A 103 4.80 8.05 -12.22
N SER A 104 4.62 7.12 -11.28
CA SER A 104 5.11 7.19 -9.89
C SER A 104 5.56 5.81 -9.40
N LEU A 105 6.12 5.74 -8.18
CA LEU A 105 6.55 4.51 -7.49
C LEU A 105 5.64 4.13 -6.30
N LEU A 106 4.68 4.99 -5.95
CA LEU A 106 3.88 4.93 -4.71
C LEU A 106 3.03 3.66 -4.55
N ARG A 107 2.76 2.94 -5.65
CA ARG A 107 1.91 1.75 -5.68
C ARG A 107 2.68 0.43 -5.54
N GLY A 108 4.02 0.43 -5.65
CA GLY A 108 4.86 -0.78 -5.58
C GLY A 108 4.73 -1.73 -6.78
N ASP A 109 3.98 -1.33 -7.81
CA ASP A 109 3.79 -1.97 -9.11
C ASP A 109 4.68 -1.36 -10.21
N VAL A 110 5.46 -0.32 -9.90
CA VAL A 110 6.46 0.29 -10.79
C VAL A 110 7.82 0.26 -10.10
N ARG A 111 8.89 -0.04 -10.86
CA ARG A 111 10.27 0.09 -10.38
C ARG A 111 11.16 0.75 -11.43
N ILE A 112 12.12 1.53 -10.95
CA ILE A 112 13.15 2.14 -11.80
C ILE A 112 14.19 1.10 -12.18
N VAL A 113 14.44 0.93 -13.49
CA VAL A 113 15.60 0.20 -14.01
C VAL A 113 16.81 1.11 -14.10
N LYS A 114 16.62 2.34 -14.59
CA LYS A 114 17.68 3.34 -14.75
C LYS A 114 17.11 4.77 -14.76
N LYS A 115 17.63 5.66 -13.90
CA LYS A 115 17.38 7.12 -14.02
C LYS A 115 18.19 7.69 -15.19
N ILE A 116 17.63 8.66 -15.91
CA ILE A 116 18.17 9.21 -17.15
C ILE A 116 18.35 10.72 -17.01
N GLY A 117 19.59 11.14 -16.79
CA GLY A 117 19.93 12.54 -16.53
C GLY A 117 19.46 13.05 -15.17
N SER A 118 19.62 14.34 -14.94
CA SER A 118 19.10 15.04 -13.76
C SER A 118 17.58 15.29 -13.91
N PRO A 119 16.83 15.45 -12.80
CA PRO A 119 15.48 15.99 -12.86
C PRO A 119 15.44 17.42 -13.44
N ALA A 120 14.30 17.79 -14.02
CA ALA A 120 13.99 19.17 -14.39
C ALA A 120 13.79 20.05 -13.14
N LYS A 121 13.78 21.39 -13.30
CA LYS A 121 13.62 22.35 -12.19
C LYS A 121 12.35 22.16 -11.35
N ASN A 122 11.28 21.64 -11.96
CA ASN A 122 10.01 21.31 -11.30
C ASN A 122 9.99 19.87 -10.70
N GLY A 123 11.14 19.19 -10.68
CA GLY A 123 11.31 17.85 -10.09
C GLY A 123 10.91 16.68 -11.00
N VAL A 124 10.29 16.94 -12.16
CA VAL A 124 9.96 15.89 -13.14
C VAL A 124 11.25 15.24 -13.62
N TYR A 125 11.32 13.91 -13.62
CA TYR A 125 12.52 13.18 -14.03
C TYR A 125 12.21 12.14 -15.10
N ARG A 126 13.28 11.58 -15.70
CA ARG A 126 13.18 10.55 -16.75
C ARG A 126 13.82 9.26 -16.26
N ALA A 127 13.20 8.13 -16.61
CA ALA A 127 13.72 6.82 -16.27
C ALA A 127 13.27 5.74 -17.27
N SER A 128 14.08 4.70 -17.41
CA SER A 128 13.58 3.40 -17.87
C SER A 128 12.96 2.67 -16.68
N ILE A 129 11.78 2.10 -16.88
CA ILE A 129 10.99 1.47 -15.81
C ILE A 129 10.52 0.07 -16.20
N GLU A 130 10.27 -0.73 -15.18
CA GLU A 130 9.46 -1.94 -15.28
C GLU A 130 8.16 -1.77 -14.51
N VAL A 131 7.10 -2.35 -15.03
CA VAL A 131 5.77 -2.38 -14.42
C VAL A 131 5.41 -3.83 -14.11
N LYS A 132 4.78 -4.06 -12.97
CA LYS A 132 4.34 -5.36 -12.50
C LYS A 132 3.01 -5.73 -13.16
N LYS A 133 2.99 -6.87 -13.85
CA LYS A 133 1.82 -7.46 -14.47
C LYS A 133 0.89 -8.11 -13.46
N LYS A 134 -0.34 -8.41 -13.90
CA LYS A 134 -1.38 -9.12 -13.12
C LYS A 134 -0.94 -10.52 -12.66
N ASP A 135 -0.10 -11.19 -13.43
CA ASP A 135 0.53 -12.48 -13.09
C ASP A 135 1.71 -12.36 -12.10
N GLY A 136 2.05 -11.14 -11.69
CA GLY A 136 3.14 -10.84 -10.76
C GLY A 136 4.52 -10.69 -11.40
N THR A 137 4.66 -10.95 -12.71
CA THR A 137 5.92 -10.73 -13.45
C THR A 137 6.20 -9.25 -13.67
N TRP A 138 7.45 -8.90 -13.97
CA TRP A 138 7.86 -7.53 -14.30
C TRP A 138 8.11 -7.43 -15.81
N GLN A 139 7.55 -6.41 -16.46
CA GLN A 139 7.76 -6.13 -17.88
C GLN A 139 8.37 -4.74 -18.06
N ALA A 140 9.45 -4.64 -18.85
CA ALA A 140 10.07 -3.36 -19.19
C ALA A 140 9.16 -2.55 -20.11
N LYS A 141 8.95 -1.26 -19.78
CA LYS A 141 8.14 -0.36 -20.60
C LYS A 141 8.98 0.15 -21.77
N THR A 142 8.66 -0.30 -22.99
CA THR A 142 9.44 -0.01 -24.22
C THR A 142 8.92 1.18 -25.04
N SER A 143 7.75 1.72 -24.72
CA SER A 143 7.21 2.94 -25.35
C SER A 143 8.19 4.12 -25.27
N ASN A 144 8.16 5.02 -26.25
CA ASN A 144 9.04 6.22 -26.31
C ASN A 144 10.54 5.87 -26.21
N GLY A 145 10.97 4.76 -26.82
CA GLY A 145 12.36 4.31 -26.79
C GLY A 145 12.81 3.82 -25.41
N GLY A 146 11.89 3.31 -24.59
CA GLY A 146 12.18 2.84 -23.24
C GLY A 146 12.36 3.94 -22.20
N VAL A 147 11.89 5.17 -22.47
CA VAL A 147 12.00 6.32 -21.56
C VAL A 147 10.62 6.80 -21.11
N ASN A 148 10.34 6.65 -19.82
CA ASN A 148 9.17 7.17 -19.14
C ASN A 148 9.52 8.51 -18.44
N THR A 149 8.55 9.41 -18.35
CA THR A 149 8.61 10.60 -17.49
C THR A 149 7.88 10.31 -16.18
N MET A 150 8.43 10.78 -15.06
CA MET A 150 7.94 10.46 -13.72
C MET A 150 7.59 11.75 -12.96
N PHE A 151 6.54 11.71 -12.13
CA PHE A 151 6.24 12.80 -11.20
C PHE A 151 7.37 12.95 -10.17
N PRO A 152 7.57 14.14 -9.59
CA PRO A 152 8.66 14.36 -8.63
C PRO A 152 8.65 13.36 -7.48
N GLU A 153 9.83 12.86 -7.10
CA GLU A 153 9.99 11.74 -6.15
C GLU A 153 9.47 12.04 -4.74
N ASN A 154 9.32 13.32 -4.38
CA ASN A 154 8.80 13.80 -3.11
C ASN A 154 7.29 14.11 -3.13
N TRP A 155 6.56 13.72 -4.18
CA TRP A 155 5.10 13.86 -4.23
C TRP A 155 4.43 12.56 -3.79
N ASP A 156 3.47 12.69 -2.87
CA ASP A 156 2.55 11.62 -2.49
C ASP A 156 1.38 11.49 -3.48
N GLU A 157 0.49 10.53 -3.21
CA GLU A 157 -0.66 10.25 -4.07
C GLU A 157 -1.63 11.43 -4.14
N ALA A 158 -1.90 12.07 -3.00
CA ALA A 158 -2.85 13.19 -2.91
C ALA A 158 -2.34 14.37 -3.74
N ARG A 159 -1.05 14.73 -3.58
CA ARG A 159 -0.41 15.79 -4.35
C ARG A 159 -0.38 15.50 -5.84
N ILE A 160 -0.06 14.27 -6.28
CA ILE A 160 -0.10 13.94 -7.72
C ILE A 160 -1.52 14.15 -8.29
N ILE A 161 -2.56 13.69 -7.58
CA ILE A 161 -3.96 13.83 -8.02
C ILE A 161 -4.37 15.31 -8.12
N ASP A 162 -4.06 16.11 -7.09
CA ASP A 162 -4.35 17.54 -6.99
C ASP A 162 -3.62 18.38 -8.06
N GLU A 163 -2.34 18.09 -8.31
CA GLU A 163 -1.57 18.73 -9.38
C GLU A 163 -2.13 18.37 -10.77
N ILE A 164 -2.53 17.11 -10.99
CA ILE A 164 -3.24 16.68 -12.21
C ILE A 164 -4.57 17.42 -12.36
N ASN A 165 -5.36 17.58 -11.29
CA ASN A 165 -6.63 18.30 -11.34
C ASN A 165 -6.46 19.76 -11.74
N SER A 166 -5.50 20.46 -11.12
CA SER A 166 -5.24 21.87 -11.44
C SER A 166 -4.81 22.06 -12.91
N ALA A 167 -3.99 21.15 -13.45
CA ALA A 167 -3.65 21.14 -14.87
C ALA A 167 -4.86 20.78 -15.76
N TRP A 168 -5.73 19.86 -15.33
CA TRP A 168 -6.94 19.51 -16.06
C TRP A 168 -7.96 20.66 -16.09
N GLU A 169 -8.07 21.44 -15.02
CA GLU A 169 -8.96 22.60 -14.92
C GLU A 169 -8.59 23.70 -15.93
N ASN A 170 -7.30 23.98 -16.11
CA ASN A 170 -6.81 24.97 -17.09
C ASN A 170 -6.43 24.38 -18.46
N ARG A 171 -6.80 23.12 -18.72
CA ARG A 171 -6.36 22.38 -19.92
C ARG A 171 -6.77 23.03 -21.23
N LYS A 172 -5.95 22.80 -22.25
CA LYS A 172 -6.17 23.16 -23.65
C LYS A 172 -5.89 21.94 -24.53
N ASP A 173 -6.52 21.88 -25.69
CA ASP A 173 -6.20 20.85 -26.68
C ASP A 173 -4.77 21.04 -27.22
N LEU A 174 -4.06 19.92 -27.39
CA LEU A 174 -2.68 19.92 -27.86
C LEU A 174 -2.61 20.04 -29.39
N LYS A 175 -2.79 21.27 -29.90
CA LYS A 175 -2.70 21.59 -31.33
C LYS A 175 -1.37 21.13 -31.95
N GLY A 176 -1.40 20.66 -33.20
CA GLY A 176 -0.23 20.14 -33.92
C GLY A 176 0.20 18.74 -33.50
N ARG A 177 -0.62 18.04 -32.72
CA ARG A 177 -0.49 16.62 -32.34
C ARG A 177 -1.85 15.95 -32.55
N ASP A 178 -2.08 14.81 -31.89
CA ASP A 178 -3.39 14.16 -31.84
C ASP A 178 -4.42 15.08 -31.14
N SER A 179 -5.56 15.32 -31.79
CA SER A 179 -6.66 16.16 -31.28
C SER A 179 -7.35 15.56 -30.05
N ASN A 180 -7.16 14.27 -29.79
CA ASN A 180 -7.55 13.57 -28.56
C ASN A 180 -6.62 13.92 -27.38
N MET A 181 -5.48 14.58 -27.60
CA MET A 181 -4.59 14.98 -26.52
C MET A 181 -4.97 16.31 -25.86
N TRP A 182 -4.76 16.39 -24.56
CA TRP A 182 -4.85 17.60 -23.75
C TRP A 182 -3.50 17.96 -23.16
N GLN A 183 -3.32 19.23 -22.81
CA GLN A 183 -2.22 19.70 -21.97
C GLN A 183 -2.70 20.78 -21.00
N GLY A 184 -2.08 20.86 -19.83
CA GLY A 184 -2.30 21.93 -18.85
C GLY A 184 -1.07 22.12 -17.98
N ILE A 185 -1.00 23.24 -17.24
CA ILE A 185 0.10 23.51 -16.32
C ILE A 185 -0.47 23.40 -14.91
N SER A 186 0.12 22.54 -14.07
CA SER A 186 -0.33 22.36 -12.70
C SER A 186 -0.02 23.59 -11.85
N LYS A 187 -0.64 23.72 -10.67
CA LYS A 187 -0.43 24.86 -9.77
C LYS A 187 1.02 25.01 -9.28
N SER A 188 1.82 23.94 -9.25
CA SER A 188 3.27 24.01 -9.00
C SER A 188 4.14 24.24 -10.24
N GLY A 189 3.55 24.44 -11.42
CA GLY A 189 4.28 24.70 -12.67
C GLY A 189 4.77 23.44 -13.40
N VAL A 190 4.18 22.26 -13.15
CA VAL A 190 4.45 21.07 -13.96
C VAL A 190 3.55 21.07 -15.19
N LEU A 191 4.15 21.05 -16.39
CA LEU A 191 3.41 20.78 -17.62
C LEU A 191 2.94 19.32 -17.62
N ILE A 192 1.64 19.10 -17.66
CA ILE A 192 1.00 17.77 -17.70
C ILE A 192 0.30 17.61 -19.05
N ARG A 193 0.39 16.41 -19.62
CA ARG A 193 -0.25 16.01 -20.88
C ARG A 193 -0.97 14.68 -20.72
N GLY A 194 -1.87 14.37 -21.65
CA GLY A 194 -2.47 13.05 -21.74
C GLY A 194 -3.49 12.95 -22.86
N TYR A 195 -4.23 11.85 -22.88
CA TYR A 195 -5.32 11.60 -23.82
C TYR A 195 -6.68 11.76 -23.14
N LYS A 196 -7.72 12.11 -23.92
CA LYS A 196 -9.12 12.25 -23.44
C LYS A 196 -9.94 10.96 -23.63
N SER A 197 -9.48 10.04 -24.48
CA SER A 197 -10.14 8.80 -24.88
C SER A 197 -9.10 7.73 -25.24
N PRO A 198 -9.36 6.41 -25.06
CA PRO A 198 -10.56 5.79 -24.48
C PRO A 198 -10.62 5.88 -22.95
N ARG A 199 -9.51 6.21 -22.30
CA ARG A 199 -9.39 6.52 -20.86
C ARG A 199 -8.74 7.90 -20.75
N ILE A 200 -9.17 8.74 -19.82
CA ILE A 200 -8.53 10.04 -19.61
C ILE A 200 -7.23 9.81 -18.84
N THR A 201 -6.10 9.98 -19.51
CA THR A 201 -4.77 9.75 -18.92
C THR A 201 -4.06 11.06 -18.61
N ALA A 202 -3.01 11.00 -17.79
CA ALA A 202 -2.13 12.12 -17.47
C ALA A 202 -0.68 11.62 -17.33
N TYR A 203 0.30 12.43 -17.72
CA TYR A 203 1.71 12.22 -17.47
C TYR A 203 2.44 13.56 -17.39
N PRO A 204 3.48 13.69 -16.55
CA PRO A 204 4.27 14.91 -16.47
C PRO A 204 5.20 15.01 -17.68
N VAL A 205 5.40 16.21 -18.19
CA VAL A 205 6.34 16.48 -19.28
C VAL A 205 7.67 16.92 -18.67
N TYR A 206 8.74 16.22 -19.02
CA TYR A 206 10.09 16.64 -18.66
C TYR A 206 10.52 17.83 -19.52
N GLU A 207 10.89 18.94 -18.88
CA GLU A 207 11.30 20.18 -19.55
C GLU A 207 12.79 20.46 -19.31
N ASN A 208 13.58 20.45 -20.39
CA ASN A 208 15.04 20.48 -20.33
C ASN A 208 15.61 21.92 -20.27
N ARG A 209 15.00 22.81 -19.48
CA ARG A 209 15.27 24.26 -19.46
C ARG A 209 15.76 24.78 -18.12
#